data_AF-A0A836P1W5-F1
#
_entry.id   AF-A0A836P1W5-F1
#
_cell.length_a   1.000
_cell.length_b   1.000
_cell.length_c   1.000
_cell.angle_alpha   90.00
_cell.angle_beta   90.00
_cell.angle_gamma   90.00
#
_symmetry.space_group_name_H-M   'P 1'
#
loop_
_entity.id
_entity.type
_entity.pdbx_description
1 polymer ?
#
loop_
_entity_poly.entity_id
_entity_poly.type
_entity_poly.pdbx_seq_one_letter_code
_entity_poly.pdbx_strand_id
1 'polypeptide(L)'
;RISFHWPLPGYLALLVAVPVILMRWPHPLRRAAWLIALLGMLGAYGYYLAVSVPSIRAHAAGKKYYPRNFAGWNDLARAVKSRLAQMPPGTRVLAENFKVGAELGFQLHDANIEVLPAELNDKHGRSAQLQQWGLLSDGTRTGPRLLVLSPSDLRYRDLLKRYHAICDMVGPLPPPTVVSTDHGYQRFLLFALPAQRQPGPSVAPAMAWIDTPLPNVTVSGKFEVRGWAFKDGIGLSNVELLLDGRPVAQATYGNPLDVRPYWKISTDPQHPNVGFTATLDTHALPPGMHWLGLRLHGHDGSVEDWWEQPLTVEK
;
A
#
# COMPACT_ATOMS: atom_id res chain seq x y z
N ARG A 1 -20.21 -12.62 -2.47
CA ARG A 1 -20.40 -11.92 -3.77
C ARG A 1 -20.05 -12.91 -4.86
N ILE A 2 -21.02 -13.36 -5.64
CA ILE A 2 -20.75 -14.13 -6.86
C ILE A 2 -20.48 -13.08 -7.93
N SER A 3 -19.21 -12.91 -8.32
CA SER A 3 -18.87 -12.24 -9.56
C SER A 3 -18.99 -13.26 -10.68
N PHE A 4 -19.86 -13.02 -11.65
CA PHE A 4 -19.80 -13.73 -12.92
C PHE A 4 -18.72 -13.04 -13.74
N HIS A 5 -17.54 -13.64 -13.77
CA HIS A 5 -16.45 -13.18 -14.60
C HIS A 5 -16.78 -13.78 -15.95
N TRP A 6 -17.20 -12.97 -16.91
CA TRP A 6 -17.31 -13.49 -18.28
C TRP A 6 -15.89 -13.87 -18.71
N PRO A 7 -15.62 -15.16 -18.96
CA PRO A 7 -14.28 -15.55 -19.37
C PRO A 7 -14.03 -14.96 -20.76
N LEU A 8 -12.76 -14.76 -21.13
CA LEU A 8 -12.37 -14.24 -22.45
C LEU A 8 -13.17 -14.86 -23.63
N PRO A 9 -13.49 -16.18 -23.64
CA PRO A 9 -14.34 -16.77 -24.68
C PRO A 9 -15.76 -16.20 -24.77
N GLY A 10 -16.35 -15.77 -23.65
CA GLY A 10 -17.66 -15.10 -23.65
C GLY A 10 -17.61 -13.77 -24.41
N TYR A 11 -16.55 -12.98 -24.21
CA TYR A 11 -16.37 -11.73 -24.98
C TYR A 11 -16.20 -12.00 -26.48
N LEU A 12 -15.50 -13.08 -26.86
CA LEU A 12 -15.39 -13.50 -28.27
C LEU A 12 -16.76 -13.83 -28.89
N ALA A 13 -17.62 -14.56 -28.15
CA ALA A 13 -18.97 -14.85 -28.60
C ALA A 13 -19.82 -13.58 -28.78
N LEU A 14 -19.68 -12.59 -27.88
CA LEU A 14 -20.37 -11.30 -28.02
C LEU A 14 -19.90 -10.50 -29.22
N LEU A 15 -18.61 -10.51 -29.56
CA LEU A 15 -18.09 -9.82 -30.74
C LEU A 15 -18.77 -10.28 -32.03
N VAL A 16 -19.14 -11.57 -32.11
CA VAL A 16 -19.87 -12.14 -33.25
C VAL A 16 -21.37 -11.88 -33.15
N ALA A 17 -21.96 -12.07 -31.97
CA ALA A 17 -23.42 -12.03 -31.79
C ALA A 17 -24.00 -10.60 -31.75
N VAL A 18 -23.30 -9.65 -31.13
CA VAL A 18 -23.78 -8.29 -30.92
C VAL A 18 -24.14 -7.57 -32.23
N PRO A 19 -23.30 -7.58 -33.29
CA PRO A 19 -23.66 -6.96 -34.56
C PRO A 19 -24.94 -7.55 -35.18
N VAL A 20 -25.09 -8.89 -35.15
CA VAL A 20 -26.27 -9.59 -35.70
C VAL A 20 -27.54 -9.23 -34.94
N ILE A 21 -27.48 -9.18 -33.61
CA ILE A 21 -28.63 -8.80 -32.77
C ILE A 21 -28.98 -7.33 -32.98
N LEU A 22 -27.99 -6.43 -32.93
CA LEU A 22 -28.21 -5.00 -33.11
C LEU A 22 -28.79 -4.69 -34.48
N MET A 23 -28.38 -5.38 -35.55
CA MET A 23 -28.94 -5.18 -36.90
C MET A 23 -30.44 -5.45 -36.99
N ARG A 24 -31.01 -6.28 -36.10
CA ARG A 24 -32.45 -6.54 -36.02
C ARG A 24 -33.23 -5.46 -35.28
N TRP A 25 -32.55 -4.55 -34.58
CA TRP A 25 -33.21 -3.49 -33.82
C TRP A 25 -33.66 -2.32 -34.71
N PRO A 26 -34.79 -1.67 -34.36
CA PRO A 26 -35.16 -0.39 -34.95
C PRO A 26 -34.02 0.63 -34.93
N HIS A 27 -33.95 1.47 -35.95
CA HIS A 27 -32.93 2.51 -36.09
C HIS A 27 -32.72 3.40 -34.84
N PRO A 28 -33.76 3.88 -34.13
CA PRO A 28 -33.56 4.69 -32.92
C PRO A 28 -32.87 3.91 -31.80
N LEU A 29 -33.22 2.63 -31.61
CA LEU A 29 -32.61 1.78 -30.58
C LEU A 29 -31.14 1.47 -30.88
N ARG A 30 -30.79 1.24 -32.15
CA ARG A 30 -29.38 1.10 -32.57
C ARG A 30 -28.58 2.36 -32.28
N ARG A 31 -29.10 3.54 -32.66
CA ARG A 31 -28.44 4.82 -32.37
C ARG A 31 -28.27 5.05 -30.87
N ALA A 32 -29.30 4.77 -30.08
CA ALA A 32 -29.22 4.88 -28.62
C ALA A 32 -28.15 3.94 -28.04
N ALA A 33 -28.09 2.68 -28.49
CA ALA A 33 -27.08 1.73 -28.06
C ALA A 33 -25.65 2.22 -28.35
N TRP A 34 -25.40 2.71 -29.58
CA TRP A 34 -24.09 3.27 -29.94
C TRP A 34 -23.75 4.54 -29.17
N LEU A 35 -24.73 5.41 -28.93
CA LEU A 35 -24.54 6.62 -28.13
C LEU A 35 -24.18 6.27 -26.69
N ILE A 36 -24.87 5.31 -26.07
CA ILE A 36 -24.56 4.84 -24.71
C ILE A 36 -23.16 4.22 -24.66
N ALA A 37 -22.80 3.38 -25.65
CA ALA A 37 -21.46 2.79 -25.73
C ALA A 37 -20.37 3.87 -25.87
N LEU A 38 -20.59 4.88 -26.72
CA LEU A 38 -19.68 6.01 -26.89
C LEU A 38 -19.55 6.83 -25.60
N LEU A 39 -20.66 7.21 -24.96
CA LEU A 39 -20.64 7.96 -23.70
C LEU A 39 -19.96 7.18 -22.58
N GLY A 40 -20.20 5.86 -22.50
CA GLY A 40 -19.53 4.97 -21.55
C GLY A 40 -18.02 4.90 -21.80
N MET A 41 -17.60 4.76 -23.06
CA MET A 41 -16.19 4.78 -23.45
C MET A 41 -15.52 6.12 -23.11
N LEU A 42 -16.15 7.24 -23.47
CA LEU A 42 -15.66 8.58 -23.15
C LEU A 42 -15.56 8.80 -21.65
N GLY A 43 -16.53 8.33 -20.87
CA GLY A 43 -16.48 8.37 -19.41
C GLY A 43 -15.32 7.54 -18.84
N ALA A 44 -15.10 6.32 -19.34
CA ALA A 44 -14.01 5.47 -18.90
C ALA A 44 -12.63 6.06 -19.23
N TYR A 45 -12.43 6.55 -20.45
CA TYR A 45 -11.19 7.22 -20.84
C TYR A 45 -10.99 8.57 -20.15
N GLY A 46 -12.06 9.34 -19.97
CA GLY A 46 -12.02 10.58 -19.18
C GLY A 46 -11.59 10.31 -17.75
N TYR A 47 -12.10 9.25 -17.13
CA TYR A 47 -11.64 8.80 -15.82
C TYR A 47 -10.16 8.39 -15.84
N TYR A 48 -9.71 7.55 -16.78
CA TYR A 48 -8.29 7.17 -16.88
C TYR A 48 -7.37 8.36 -17.10
N LEU A 49 -7.77 9.33 -17.93
CA LEU A 49 -7.03 10.58 -18.11
C LEU A 49 -6.97 11.37 -16.80
N ALA A 50 -8.10 11.52 -16.11
CA ALA A 50 -8.16 12.22 -14.83
C ALA A 50 -7.22 11.59 -13.79
N VAL A 51 -7.27 10.26 -13.61
CA VAL A 51 -6.40 9.58 -12.64
C VAL A 51 -4.96 9.39 -13.10
N SER A 52 -4.64 9.66 -14.37
CA SER A 52 -3.26 9.73 -14.84
C SER A 52 -2.53 10.96 -14.28
N VAL A 53 -3.27 12.01 -13.91
CA VAL A 53 -2.73 13.23 -13.31
C VAL A 53 -2.54 13.02 -11.80
N PRO A 54 -1.30 13.13 -11.26
CA PRO A 54 -1.02 12.81 -9.85
C PRO A 54 -1.87 13.61 -8.85
N SER A 55 -2.07 14.91 -9.08
CA SER A 55 -2.87 15.75 -8.18
C SER A 55 -4.32 15.29 -8.12
N ILE A 56 -4.94 15.01 -9.26
CA ILE A 56 -6.34 14.53 -9.31
C ILE A 56 -6.45 13.13 -8.68
N ARG A 57 -5.48 12.25 -8.95
CA ARG A 57 -5.44 10.90 -8.38
C ARG A 57 -5.32 10.95 -6.84
N ALA A 58 -4.48 11.83 -6.31
CA ALA A 58 -4.35 12.04 -4.87
C ALA A 58 -5.66 12.49 -4.21
N HIS A 59 -6.46 13.36 -4.86
CA HIS A 59 -7.79 13.74 -4.37
C HIS A 59 -8.83 12.60 -4.39
N ALA A 60 -8.57 11.54 -5.15
CA ALA A 60 -9.38 10.33 -5.14
C ALA A 60 -8.97 9.34 -4.04
N ALA A 61 -7.84 9.56 -3.37
CA ALA A 61 -7.40 8.75 -2.24
C ALA A 61 -8.51 8.67 -1.17
N GLY A 62 -8.71 7.49 -0.58
CA GLY A 62 -9.83 7.24 0.33
C GLY A 62 -11.17 6.92 -0.32
N LYS A 63 -11.35 7.19 -1.62
CA LYS A 63 -12.62 6.98 -2.32
C LYS A 63 -12.66 5.61 -3.00
N LYS A 64 -13.88 5.09 -3.20
CA LYS A 64 -14.12 3.78 -3.83
C LYS A 64 -13.52 3.65 -5.23
N TYR A 65 -13.37 4.77 -5.93
CA TYR A 65 -12.84 4.83 -7.30
C TYR A 65 -11.35 5.20 -7.35
N TYR A 66 -10.60 5.10 -6.26
CA TYR A 66 -9.15 5.25 -6.28
C TYR A 66 -8.49 4.09 -7.06
N PRO A 67 -7.69 4.35 -8.12
CA PRO A 67 -7.10 3.31 -8.96
C PRO A 67 -5.80 2.78 -8.36
N ARG A 68 -5.88 2.18 -7.17
CA ARG A 68 -4.70 1.72 -6.40
C ARG A 68 -3.69 0.92 -7.22
N ASN A 69 -4.16 -0.04 -8.03
CA ASN A 69 -3.29 -0.92 -8.82
C ASN A 69 -2.49 -0.18 -9.92
N PHE A 70 -2.75 1.10 -10.18
CA PHE A 70 -2.07 1.90 -11.21
C PHE A 70 -1.27 3.08 -10.63
N ALA A 71 -1.19 3.19 -9.30
CA ALA A 71 -0.54 4.31 -8.63
C ALA A 71 0.86 3.93 -8.11
N GLY A 72 1.77 4.91 -8.03
CA GLY A 72 3.04 4.79 -7.30
C GLY A 72 4.16 3.98 -7.96
N TRP A 73 3.94 3.30 -9.09
CA TRP A 73 4.96 2.44 -9.71
C TRP A 73 6.22 3.19 -10.18
N ASN A 74 6.08 4.41 -10.70
CA ASN A 74 7.22 5.24 -11.10
C ASN A 74 8.04 5.71 -9.88
N ASP A 75 7.35 6.05 -8.78
CA ASP A 75 7.99 6.45 -7.52
C ASP A 75 8.75 5.28 -6.90
N LEU A 76 8.11 4.11 -6.88
CA LEU A 76 8.71 2.85 -6.47
C LEU A 76 9.96 2.53 -7.30
N ALA A 77 9.87 2.57 -8.63
CA ALA A 77 10.99 2.26 -9.51
C ALA A 77 12.17 3.22 -9.29
N ARG A 78 11.91 4.51 -9.10
CA ARG A 78 12.96 5.50 -8.76
C ARG A 78 13.61 5.19 -7.41
N ALA A 79 12.81 4.89 -6.40
CA ALA A 79 13.31 4.53 -5.07
C ALA A 79 14.14 3.24 -5.10
N VAL A 80 13.69 2.22 -5.83
CA VAL A 80 14.42 0.96 -6.03
C VAL A 80 15.76 1.22 -6.73
N LYS A 81 15.78 1.98 -7.83
CA LYS A 81 17.04 2.34 -8.52
C LYS A 81 18.01 3.07 -7.61
N SER A 82 17.51 4.08 -6.86
CA SER A 82 18.31 4.83 -5.89
C SER A 82 18.88 3.94 -4.79
N ARG A 83 18.05 3.04 -4.24
CA ARG A 83 18.48 2.15 -3.16
C ARG A 83 19.48 1.10 -3.64
N LEU A 84 19.27 0.50 -4.82
CA LEU A 84 20.22 -0.43 -5.43
C LEU A 84 21.60 0.23 -5.66
N ALA A 85 21.63 1.49 -6.08
CA ALA A 85 22.89 2.22 -6.28
C ALA A 85 23.70 2.43 -4.99
N GLN A 86 23.06 2.34 -3.82
CA GLN A 86 23.70 2.42 -2.49
C GLN A 86 24.03 1.05 -1.89
N MET A 87 23.64 -0.04 -2.56
CA MET A 87 23.86 -1.40 -2.10
C MET A 87 25.07 -2.03 -2.82
N PRO A 88 25.65 -3.11 -2.27
CA PRO A 88 26.78 -3.77 -2.91
C PRO A 88 26.47 -4.20 -4.37
N PRO A 89 27.46 -4.16 -5.28
CA PRO A 89 27.30 -4.63 -6.65
C PRO A 89 26.74 -6.06 -6.70
N GLY A 90 25.85 -6.32 -7.66
CA GLY A 90 25.19 -7.62 -7.80
C GLY A 90 23.99 -7.86 -6.87
N THR A 91 23.57 -6.84 -6.09
CA THR A 91 22.29 -6.88 -5.37
C THR A 91 21.13 -7.06 -6.35
N ARG A 92 20.28 -8.06 -6.11
CA ARG A 92 19.07 -8.31 -6.91
C ARG A 92 17.81 -7.88 -6.15
N VAL A 93 16.78 -7.50 -6.89
CA VAL A 93 15.45 -7.22 -6.32
C VAL A 93 14.76 -8.54 -5.97
N LEU A 94 14.09 -8.56 -4.82
CA LEU A 94 13.19 -9.63 -4.40
C LEU A 94 11.82 -9.01 -4.13
N ALA A 95 10.79 -9.43 -4.86
CA ALA A 95 9.45 -8.89 -4.71
C ALA A 95 8.60 -9.74 -3.75
N GLU A 96 7.69 -9.09 -3.02
CA GLU A 96 6.77 -9.79 -2.13
C GLU A 96 5.79 -10.70 -2.87
N ASN A 97 5.29 -10.24 -4.01
CA ASN A 97 4.20 -10.87 -4.74
C ASN A 97 4.34 -10.61 -6.25
N PHE A 98 3.53 -11.30 -7.06
CA PHE A 98 3.64 -11.27 -8.51
C PHE A 98 3.38 -9.89 -9.12
N LYS A 99 2.56 -9.03 -8.48
CA LYS A 99 2.27 -7.69 -9.01
C LYS A 99 3.50 -6.82 -8.90
N VAL A 100 4.12 -6.77 -7.72
CA VAL A 100 5.35 -6.00 -7.47
C VAL A 100 6.46 -6.51 -8.38
N GLY A 101 6.61 -7.84 -8.51
CA GLY A 101 7.61 -8.44 -9.39
C GLY A 101 7.42 -8.06 -10.86
N ALA A 102 6.19 -8.15 -11.38
CA ALA A 102 5.89 -7.81 -12.77
C ALA A 102 6.04 -6.31 -13.06
N GLU A 103 5.51 -5.44 -12.21
CA GLU A 103 5.57 -3.98 -12.40
C GLU A 103 7.00 -3.47 -12.30
N LEU A 104 7.78 -3.92 -11.32
CA LEU A 104 9.20 -3.60 -11.25
C LEU A 104 9.96 -4.20 -12.43
N GLY A 105 9.65 -5.42 -12.85
CA GLY A 105 10.32 -6.04 -13.97
C GLY A 105 10.11 -5.26 -15.28
N PHE A 106 8.90 -4.73 -15.48
CA PHE A 106 8.61 -3.81 -16.57
C PHE A 106 9.41 -2.50 -16.46
N GLN A 107 9.37 -1.84 -15.29
CA GLN A 107 9.99 -0.52 -15.06
C GLN A 107 11.53 -0.53 -15.03
N LEU A 108 12.12 -1.67 -14.66
CA LEU A 108 13.55 -1.89 -14.58
C LEU A 108 14.12 -2.60 -15.81
N HIS A 109 13.25 -3.04 -16.74
CA HIS A 109 13.61 -3.91 -17.86
C HIS A 109 14.31 -5.20 -17.41
N ASP A 110 13.83 -5.79 -16.31
CA ASP A 110 14.35 -7.02 -15.72
C ASP A 110 13.22 -8.04 -15.52
N ALA A 111 13.14 -9.03 -16.41
CA ALA A 111 12.15 -10.10 -16.31
C ALA A 111 12.50 -11.17 -15.25
N ASN A 112 13.68 -11.09 -14.62
CA ASN A 112 14.22 -12.12 -13.72
C ASN A 112 14.08 -11.75 -12.23
N ILE A 113 13.14 -10.86 -11.90
CA ILE A 113 12.85 -10.50 -10.51
C ILE A 113 12.19 -11.69 -9.80
N GLU A 114 12.86 -12.19 -8.79
CA GLU A 114 12.36 -13.27 -7.94
C GLU A 114 11.22 -12.75 -7.05
N VAL A 115 10.25 -13.63 -6.75
CA VAL A 115 9.03 -13.32 -5.99
C VAL A 115 8.89 -14.32 -4.85
N LEU A 116 8.55 -13.84 -3.66
CA LEU A 116 8.25 -14.70 -2.51
C LEU A 116 6.88 -15.39 -2.64
N PRO A 117 6.67 -16.54 -1.98
CA PRO A 117 5.36 -17.16 -1.89
C PRO A 117 4.39 -16.20 -1.19
N ALA A 118 3.21 -16.05 -1.76
CA ALA A 118 2.18 -15.15 -1.25
C ALA A 118 0.80 -15.72 -1.58
N GLU A 119 -0.14 -15.62 -0.64
CA GLU A 119 -1.54 -16.00 -0.87
C GLU A 119 -2.15 -15.25 -2.07
N LEU A 120 -1.67 -14.02 -2.34
CA LEU A 120 -2.06 -13.25 -3.51
C LEU A 120 -1.61 -13.91 -4.82
N ASN A 121 -0.43 -14.51 -4.87
CA ASN A 121 0.04 -15.25 -6.04
C ASN A 121 -0.87 -16.46 -6.30
N ASP A 122 -1.22 -17.20 -5.25
CA ASP A 122 -2.08 -18.39 -5.32
C ASP A 122 -3.49 -18.03 -5.80
N LYS A 123 -4.11 -17.01 -5.18
CA LYS A 123 -5.46 -16.53 -5.54
C LYS A 123 -5.58 -16.10 -6.99
N HIS A 124 -4.50 -15.61 -7.58
CA HIS A 124 -4.45 -15.20 -8.98
C HIS A 124 -3.91 -16.30 -9.92
N GLY A 125 -3.66 -17.52 -9.42
CA GLY A 125 -3.13 -18.65 -10.20
C GLY A 125 -1.70 -18.43 -10.69
N ARG A 126 -0.96 -17.48 -10.11
CA ARG A 126 0.38 -17.07 -10.56
C ARG A 126 1.50 -17.91 -9.97
N SER A 127 1.28 -18.61 -8.87
CA SER A 127 2.34 -19.42 -8.24
C SER A 127 2.88 -20.51 -9.16
N ALA A 128 2.02 -21.26 -9.86
CA ALA A 128 2.45 -22.28 -10.81
C ALA A 128 3.24 -21.67 -11.99
N GLN A 129 2.81 -20.51 -12.48
CA GLN A 129 3.51 -19.78 -13.54
C GLN A 129 4.89 -19.31 -13.08
N LEU A 130 4.98 -18.67 -11.90
CA LEU A 130 6.24 -18.19 -11.32
C LEU A 130 7.21 -19.34 -11.08
N GLN A 131 6.72 -20.49 -10.64
CA GLN A 131 7.52 -21.70 -10.47
C GLN A 131 8.06 -22.23 -11.80
N GLN A 132 7.22 -22.31 -12.84
CA GLN A 132 7.66 -22.72 -14.19
C GLN A 132 8.69 -21.76 -14.78
N TRP A 133 8.60 -20.47 -14.46
CA TRP A 133 9.56 -19.46 -14.87
C TRP A 133 10.82 -19.40 -14.00
N GLY A 134 10.90 -20.19 -12.92
CA GLY A 134 12.02 -20.15 -11.98
C GLY A 134 12.12 -18.84 -11.20
N LEU A 135 11.02 -18.10 -11.06
CA LEU A 135 10.97 -16.81 -10.34
C LEU A 135 10.44 -16.94 -8.91
N LEU A 136 9.91 -18.10 -8.51
CA LEU A 136 9.45 -18.31 -7.15
C LEU A 136 10.65 -18.63 -6.23
N SER A 137 10.95 -17.73 -5.28
CA SER A 137 12.03 -17.88 -4.31
C SER A 137 11.45 -18.22 -2.94
N ASP A 138 12.05 -19.14 -2.19
CA ASP A 138 11.69 -19.48 -0.81
C ASP A 138 12.30 -18.52 0.24
N GLY A 139 12.99 -17.45 -0.21
CA GLY A 139 13.69 -16.50 0.65
C GLY A 139 15.16 -16.87 0.93
N THR A 140 15.60 -18.06 0.52
CA THR A 140 17.02 -18.43 0.55
C THR A 140 17.82 -17.55 -0.41
N ARG A 141 19.02 -17.17 0.01
CA ARG A 141 19.89 -16.25 -0.74
C ARG A 141 21.34 -16.44 -0.35
N THR A 142 22.21 -16.21 -1.33
CA THR A 142 23.68 -16.25 -1.20
C THR A 142 24.31 -14.86 -1.38
N GLY A 143 23.51 -13.86 -1.74
CA GLY A 143 23.93 -12.48 -1.98
C GLY A 143 22.87 -11.49 -1.50
N PRO A 144 23.23 -10.20 -1.35
CA PRO A 144 22.30 -9.18 -0.87
C PRO A 144 21.05 -9.10 -1.76
N ARG A 145 19.93 -8.76 -1.14
CA ARG A 145 18.64 -8.59 -1.82
C ARG A 145 17.99 -7.28 -1.39
N LEU A 146 17.40 -6.57 -2.35
CA LEU A 146 16.48 -5.49 -2.05
C LEU A 146 15.06 -6.06 -2.04
N LEU A 147 14.54 -6.37 -0.87
CA LEU A 147 13.18 -6.86 -0.71
C LEU A 147 12.19 -5.69 -0.82
N VAL A 148 11.17 -5.84 -1.66
CA VAL A 148 10.13 -4.83 -1.86
C VAL A 148 8.77 -5.41 -1.47
N LEU A 149 8.16 -4.84 -0.43
CA LEU A 149 6.81 -5.16 0.03
C LEU A 149 5.80 -4.13 -0.49
N SER A 150 4.55 -4.57 -0.67
CA SER A 150 3.39 -3.75 -1.03
C SER A 150 2.27 -3.97 -0.02
N PRO A 151 2.35 -3.35 1.18
CA PRO A 151 1.31 -3.45 2.21
C PRO A 151 -0.10 -3.16 1.70
N SER A 152 -0.23 -2.28 0.71
CA SER A 152 -1.50 -1.82 0.14
C SER A 152 -2.25 -2.89 -0.69
N ASP A 153 -1.59 -3.99 -1.05
CA ASP A 153 -2.21 -5.13 -1.75
C ASP A 153 -3.02 -6.06 -0.82
N LEU A 154 -2.85 -5.93 0.50
CA LEU A 154 -3.51 -6.77 1.50
C LEU A 154 -4.57 -6.00 2.28
N ARG A 155 -5.47 -6.75 2.91
CA ARG A 155 -6.39 -6.17 3.90
C ARG A 155 -5.59 -5.88 5.16
N TYR A 156 -5.87 -4.74 5.80
CA TYR A 156 -5.13 -4.31 6.98
C TYR A 156 -5.04 -5.39 8.07
N ARG A 157 -6.15 -6.09 8.35
CA ARG A 157 -6.21 -7.19 9.32
C ARG A 157 -5.28 -8.38 9.06
N ASP A 158 -4.86 -8.57 7.82
CA ASP A 158 -3.98 -9.69 7.44
C ASP A 158 -2.50 -9.26 7.41
N LEU A 159 -2.23 -7.95 7.55
CA LEU A 159 -0.92 -7.37 7.30
C LEU A 159 0.13 -7.84 8.31
N LEU A 160 -0.20 -7.86 9.60
CA LEU A 160 0.72 -8.33 10.64
C LEU A 160 1.12 -9.79 10.45
N LYS A 161 0.14 -10.66 10.12
CA LYS A 161 0.39 -12.07 9.79
C LYS A 161 1.33 -12.19 8.59
N ARG A 162 1.14 -11.34 7.57
CA ARG A 162 2.04 -11.34 6.40
C ARG A 162 3.44 -10.92 6.81
N TYR A 163 3.61 -9.88 7.61
CA TYR A 163 4.92 -9.43 8.06
C TYR A 163 5.68 -10.51 8.82
N HIS A 164 5.04 -11.23 9.74
CA HIS A 164 5.66 -12.38 10.41
C HIS A 164 6.05 -13.48 9.43
N ALA A 165 5.18 -13.84 8.49
CA ALA A 165 5.51 -14.83 7.46
C ALA A 165 6.70 -14.42 6.58
N ILE A 166 6.82 -13.12 6.25
CA ILE A 166 8.01 -12.59 5.57
C ILE A 166 9.25 -12.76 6.44
N CYS A 167 9.18 -12.39 7.73
CA CYS A 167 10.31 -12.55 8.65
C CYS A 167 10.74 -14.01 8.81
N ASP A 168 9.79 -14.95 8.82
CA ASP A 168 10.10 -16.38 8.85
C ASP A 168 10.97 -16.77 7.65
N MET A 169 10.60 -16.31 6.44
CA MET A 169 11.32 -16.59 5.20
C MET A 169 12.68 -15.89 5.13
N VAL A 170 12.76 -14.58 5.43
CA VAL A 170 13.96 -13.78 5.13
C VAL A 170 14.82 -13.40 6.34
N GLY A 171 14.30 -13.62 7.55
CA GLY A 171 14.88 -13.18 8.82
C GLY A 171 14.29 -11.84 9.30
N PRO A 172 14.79 -11.30 10.44
CA PRO A 172 14.38 -10.00 10.95
C PRO A 172 14.55 -8.91 9.90
N LEU A 173 13.54 -8.06 9.69
CA LEU A 173 13.61 -7.02 8.68
C LEU A 173 14.43 -5.82 9.18
N PRO A 174 15.41 -5.33 8.40
CA PRO A 174 16.13 -4.10 8.73
C PRO A 174 15.20 -2.87 8.61
N PRO A 175 15.65 -1.67 9.01
CA PRO A 175 14.90 -0.44 8.80
C PRO A 175 14.47 -0.26 7.32
N PRO A 176 13.17 -0.05 7.03
CA PRO A 176 12.68 0.16 5.68
C PRO A 176 13.00 1.56 5.14
N THR A 177 13.10 1.65 3.82
CA THR A 177 12.77 2.90 3.11
C THR A 177 11.30 2.86 2.70
N VAL A 178 10.50 3.81 3.19
CA VAL A 178 9.08 3.92 2.85
C VAL A 178 8.92 4.73 1.56
N VAL A 179 8.18 4.19 0.60
CA VAL A 179 7.70 4.91 -0.57
C VAL A 179 6.19 5.05 -0.44
N SER A 180 5.73 6.26 -0.20
CA SER A 180 4.32 6.58 0.01
C SER A 180 3.82 7.47 -1.13
N THR A 181 2.77 7.04 -1.80
CA THR A 181 2.12 7.80 -2.88
C THR A 181 0.65 8.01 -2.53
N ASP A 182 0.11 9.17 -2.91
CA ASP A 182 -1.30 9.56 -2.72
C ASP A 182 -1.74 9.36 -1.26
N HIS A 183 -1.09 10.07 -0.33
CA HIS A 183 -1.43 10.05 1.11
C HIS A 183 -1.31 8.66 1.75
N GLY A 184 -0.41 7.81 1.22
CA GLY A 184 -0.18 6.45 1.70
C GLY A 184 -1.27 5.44 1.34
N TYR A 185 -2.17 5.78 0.43
CA TYR A 185 -3.13 4.81 -0.12
C TYR A 185 -2.47 3.81 -1.08
N GLN A 186 -1.30 4.14 -1.60
CA GLN A 186 -0.32 3.21 -2.12
C GLN A 186 1.00 3.37 -1.38
N ARG A 187 1.46 2.30 -0.73
CA ARG A 187 2.71 2.27 0.04
C ARG A 187 3.53 1.06 -0.37
N PHE A 188 4.83 1.28 -0.42
CA PHE A 188 5.84 0.23 -0.58
C PHE A 188 6.91 0.37 0.48
N LEU A 189 7.48 -0.77 0.89
CA LEU A 189 8.55 -0.82 1.88
C LEU A 189 9.74 -1.55 1.26
N LEU A 190 10.90 -0.90 1.28
CA LEU A 190 12.14 -1.42 0.70
C LEU A 190 13.10 -1.80 1.83
N PHE A 191 13.55 -3.06 1.82
CA PHE A 191 14.45 -3.62 2.83
C PHE A 191 15.75 -4.09 2.19
N ALA A 192 16.88 -3.55 2.65
CA ALA A 192 18.21 -3.98 2.23
C ALA A 192 18.62 -5.24 3.01
N LEU A 193 18.25 -6.41 2.51
CA LEU A 193 18.58 -7.68 3.14
C LEU A 193 20.06 -8.03 2.95
N PRO A 194 20.76 -8.46 4.02
CA PRO A 194 22.13 -8.95 3.91
C PRO A 194 22.19 -10.27 3.13
N ALA A 195 23.40 -10.68 2.73
CA ALA A 195 23.61 -11.86 1.89
C ALA A 195 23.17 -13.19 2.50
N GLN A 196 23.08 -13.26 3.82
CA GLN A 196 22.61 -14.43 4.57
C GLN A 196 21.47 -14.02 5.50
N ARG A 197 20.60 -14.98 5.83
CA ARG A 197 19.55 -14.80 6.84
C ARG A 197 20.19 -14.61 8.21
N GLN A 198 19.96 -13.46 8.83
CA GLN A 198 20.45 -13.18 10.17
C GLN A 198 19.61 -13.93 11.20
N PRO A 199 20.23 -14.51 12.25
CA PRO A 199 19.51 -15.04 13.38
C PRO A 199 18.93 -13.88 14.22
N GLY A 200 17.79 -14.11 14.87
CA GLY A 200 17.18 -13.14 15.77
C GLY A 200 15.65 -13.19 15.76
N PRO A 201 15.01 -12.49 16.71
CA PRO A 201 13.56 -12.35 16.72
C PRO A 201 13.07 -11.55 15.50
N SER A 202 11.87 -11.89 15.02
CA SER A 202 11.22 -11.16 13.93
C SER A 202 11.05 -9.68 14.30
N VAL A 203 11.58 -8.79 13.45
CA VAL A 203 11.29 -7.35 13.49
C VAL A 203 10.38 -7.04 12.31
N ALA A 204 9.16 -6.59 12.60
CA ALA A 204 8.16 -6.28 11.58
C ALA A 204 8.12 -4.77 11.27
N PRO A 205 7.56 -4.36 10.11
CA PRO A 205 7.19 -2.98 9.87
C PRO A 205 6.16 -2.49 10.88
N ALA A 206 6.12 -1.18 11.11
CA ALA A 206 5.22 -0.58 12.08
C ALA A 206 3.75 -0.71 11.65
N MET A 207 2.86 -0.75 12.64
CA MET A 207 1.41 -0.78 12.51
C MET A 207 0.84 0.38 13.34
N ALA A 208 -0.12 1.13 12.80
CA ALA A 208 -0.72 2.22 13.54
C ALA A 208 -2.18 2.49 13.14
N TRP A 209 -2.90 3.19 13.99
CA TRP A 209 -4.25 3.65 13.71
C TRP A 209 -4.56 4.93 14.47
N ILE A 210 -5.23 5.88 13.79
CA ILE A 210 -5.79 7.08 14.42
C ILE A 210 -7.25 6.76 14.75
N ASP A 211 -7.59 6.73 16.03
CA ASP A 211 -8.97 6.46 16.51
C ASP A 211 -9.82 7.74 16.46
N THR A 212 -9.22 8.87 16.85
CA THR A 212 -9.84 10.20 16.80
C THR A 212 -8.84 11.20 16.23
N PRO A 213 -9.24 12.10 15.31
CA PRO A 213 -10.56 12.17 14.67
C PRO A 213 -10.85 10.99 13.74
N LEU A 214 -12.12 10.80 13.37
CA LEU A 214 -12.47 9.88 12.28
C LEU A 214 -12.13 10.50 10.92
N PRO A 215 -11.93 9.70 9.85
CA PRO A 215 -11.73 10.23 8.51
C PRO A 215 -12.93 11.06 8.01
N ASN A 216 -12.65 12.13 7.27
CA ASN A 216 -13.60 13.07 6.65
C ASN A 216 -14.45 13.89 7.63
N VAL A 217 -14.05 14.02 8.89
CA VAL A 217 -14.74 14.92 9.83
C VAL A 217 -14.33 16.37 9.60
N THR A 218 -15.22 17.27 9.99
CA THR A 218 -14.92 18.69 10.12
C THR A 218 -14.38 18.97 11.52
N VAL A 219 -13.31 19.76 11.60
CA VAL A 219 -12.65 20.18 12.85
C VAL A 219 -12.44 21.70 12.87
N SER A 220 -12.42 22.27 14.08
CA SER A 220 -12.07 23.67 14.31
C SER A 220 -11.45 23.83 15.71
N GLY A 221 -10.63 24.87 15.88
CA GLY A 221 -9.93 25.16 17.12
C GLY A 221 -8.90 24.09 17.49
N LYS A 222 -8.84 23.75 18.78
CA LYS A 222 -7.95 22.71 19.31
C LYS A 222 -8.70 21.40 19.49
N PHE A 223 -8.13 20.31 19.00
CA PHE A 223 -8.70 18.98 19.20
C PHE A 223 -7.62 17.95 19.50
N GLU A 224 -8.01 16.88 20.18
CA GLU A 224 -7.14 15.75 20.49
C GLU A 224 -7.09 14.78 19.31
N VAL A 225 -5.88 14.35 18.97
CA VAL A 225 -5.59 13.21 18.13
C VAL A 225 -5.13 12.07 19.03
N ARG A 226 -5.77 10.91 18.92
CA ARG A 226 -5.43 9.74 19.72
C ARG A 226 -5.52 8.47 18.90
N GLY A 227 -4.76 7.46 19.31
CA GLY A 227 -4.76 6.16 18.66
C GLY A 227 -3.73 5.24 19.25
N TRP A 228 -3.29 4.26 18.46
CA TRP A 228 -2.24 3.33 18.82
C TRP A 228 -1.23 3.16 17.70
N ALA A 229 0.00 2.80 18.07
CA ALA A 229 1.04 2.39 17.14
C ALA A 229 1.94 1.36 17.81
N PHE A 230 2.41 0.36 17.06
CA PHE A 230 3.36 -0.64 17.56
C PHE A 230 4.27 -1.13 16.42
N LYS A 231 5.42 -1.68 16.78
CA LYS A 231 6.39 -2.30 15.89
C LYS A 231 6.94 -3.57 16.55
N ASP A 232 6.43 -4.71 16.11
CA ASP A 232 6.80 -6.01 16.68
C ASP A 232 8.32 -6.26 16.68
N GLY A 233 8.80 -6.82 17.79
CA GLY A 233 10.20 -7.22 17.98
C GLY A 233 11.07 -6.12 18.58
N ILE A 234 10.94 -4.87 18.11
CA ILE A 234 11.83 -3.76 18.52
C ILE A 234 11.12 -2.61 19.25
N GLY A 235 9.81 -2.43 19.04
CA GLY A 235 9.04 -1.32 19.59
C GLY A 235 9.31 0.03 18.92
N LEU A 236 8.50 1.02 19.27
CA LEU A 236 8.63 2.39 18.81
C LEU A 236 9.27 3.27 19.89
N SER A 237 10.20 4.12 19.47
CA SER A 237 10.80 5.13 20.34
C SER A 237 9.93 6.38 20.44
N ASN A 238 9.25 6.77 19.36
CA ASN A 238 8.39 7.94 19.34
C ASN A 238 7.33 7.87 18.21
N VAL A 239 6.34 8.77 18.29
CA VAL A 239 5.31 8.98 17.25
C VAL A 239 5.16 10.48 17.00
N GLU A 240 5.38 10.93 15.77
CA GLU A 240 5.14 12.30 15.32
C GLU A 240 3.80 12.40 14.58
N LEU A 241 3.08 13.49 14.81
CA LEU A 241 1.87 13.84 14.07
C LEU A 241 2.26 14.64 12.83
N LEU A 242 1.74 14.22 11.68
CA LEU A 242 1.92 14.90 10.40
C LEU A 242 0.61 15.58 9.98
N LEU A 243 0.72 16.76 9.37
CA LEU A 243 -0.35 17.39 8.61
C LEU A 243 0.17 17.76 7.22
N ASP A 244 -0.51 17.28 6.18
CA ASP A 244 -0.11 17.44 4.77
C ASP A 244 1.36 17.03 4.53
N GLY A 245 1.76 15.90 5.13
CA GLY A 245 3.12 15.35 5.08
C GLY A 245 4.18 16.09 5.91
N ARG A 246 3.80 17.13 6.68
CA ARG A 246 4.73 17.92 7.50
C ARG A 246 4.55 17.64 8.99
N PRO A 247 5.64 17.46 9.76
CA PRO A 247 5.53 17.33 11.22
C PRO A 247 4.90 18.57 11.85
N VAL A 248 3.86 18.37 12.67
CA VAL A 248 3.14 19.45 13.37
C VAL A 248 3.16 19.31 14.89
N ALA A 249 3.33 18.09 15.41
CA ALA A 249 3.43 17.86 16.84
C ALA A 249 4.16 16.54 17.15
N GLN A 250 4.84 16.48 18.30
CA GLN A 250 5.26 15.22 18.89
C GLN A 250 4.10 14.66 19.72
N ALA A 251 3.72 13.39 19.50
CA ALA A 251 2.71 12.75 20.33
C ALA A 251 3.32 12.24 21.64
N THR A 252 2.53 12.29 22.71
CA THR A 252 2.78 11.56 23.96
C THR A 252 2.47 10.09 23.70
N TYR A 253 3.52 9.31 23.44
CA TYR A 253 3.44 7.87 23.17
C TYR A 253 3.82 7.05 24.40
N GLY A 254 3.32 5.83 24.51
CA GLY A 254 3.49 4.97 25.68
C GLY A 254 2.29 4.96 26.63
N ASN A 255 1.14 5.48 26.20
CA ASN A 255 -0.07 5.47 27.01
C ASN A 255 -0.69 4.06 27.03
N PRO A 256 -1.31 3.61 28.13
CA PRO A 256 -1.99 2.31 28.19
C PRO A 256 -3.13 2.21 27.17
N LEU A 257 -3.01 1.28 26.22
CA LEU A 257 -4.05 0.92 25.25
C LEU A 257 -3.77 -0.49 24.70
N ASP A 258 -4.42 -1.51 25.28
CA ASP A 258 -4.15 -2.90 24.91
C ASP A 258 -4.85 -3.31 23.60
N VAL A 259 -4.06 -3.49 22.54
CA VAL A 259 -4.56 -3.91 21.22
C VAL A 259 -4.45 -5.42 20.97
N ARG A 260 -3.85 -6.18 21.90
CA ARG A 260 -3.66 -7.64 21.79
C ARG A 260 -4.96 -8.46 21.70
N PRO A 261 -6.13 -8.02 22.23
CA PRO A 261 -7.38 -8.73 21.98
C PRO A 261 -7.67 -8.96 20.49
N TYR A 262 -7.27 -8.01 19.64
CA TYR A 262 -7.36 -8.12 18.19
C TYR A 262 -6.04 -8.63 17.58
N TRP A 263 -4.92 -7.98 17.89
CA TRP A 263 -3.58 -8.32 17.38
C TRP A 263 -2.89 -9.36 18.26
N LYS A 264 -3.52 -10.53 18.40
CA LYS A 264 -3.08 -11.59 19.32
C LYS A 264 -1.66 -12.09 19.08
N ILE A 265 -1.17 -11.97 17.85
CA ILE A 265 0.16 -12.41 17.44
C ILE A 265 1.23 -11.33 17.67
N SER A 266 0.85 -10.11 18.05
CA SER A 266 1.81 -9.01 18.17
C SER A 266 2.82 -9.27 19.28
N THR A 267 4.10 -9.08 18.95
CA THR A 267 5.26 -9.27 19.84
C THR A 267 5.95 -7.95 20.16
N ASP A 268 5.23 -6.82 20.11
CA ASP A 268 5.78 -5.53 20.50
C ASP A 268 6.15 -5.53 22.00
N PRO A 269 7.38 -5.13 22.37
CA PRO A 269 7.84 -5.15 23.75
C PRO A 269 7.14 -4.13 24.68
N GLN A 270 6.46 -3.13 24.13
CA GLN A 270 5.81 -2.05 24.89
C GLN A 270 4.38 -2.40 25.30
N HIS A 271 3.79 -3.51 24.85
CA HIS A 271 2.43 -3.88 25.25
C HIS A 271 2.23 -3.93 26.78
N PRO A 272 1.12 -3.38 27.31
CA PRO A 272 -0.04 -2.79 26.61
C PRO A 272 0.09 -1.28 26.33
N ASN A 273 1.26 -0.69 26.50
CA ASN A 273 1.51 0.76 26.45
C ASN A 273 1.82 1.23 25.03
N VAL A 274 0.90 0.96 24.09
CA VAL A 274 1.06 1.29 22.65
C VAL A 274 0.15 2.43 22.20
N GLY A 275 -0.50 3.12 23.14
CA GLY A 275 -1.35 4.28 22.86
C GLY A 275 -0.54 5.56 22.67
N PHE A 276 -1.06 6.47 21.85
CA PHE A 276 -0.56 7.85 21.73
C PHE A 276 -1.68 8.88 21.86
N THR A 277 -1.33 10.07 22.32
CA THR A 277 -2.17 11.27 22.29
C THR A 277 -1.36 12.48 21.81
N ALA A 278 -2.01 13.41 21.10
CA ALA A 278 -1.45 14.67 20.66
C ALA A 278 -2.56 15.72 20.56
N THR A 279 -2.22 17.00 20.62
CA THR A 279 -3.18 18.09 20.40
C THR A 279 -2.82 18.83 19.12
N LEU A 280 -3.79 19.01 18.23
CA LEU A 280 -3.63 19.81 17.02
C LEU A 280 -4.44 21.10 17.14
N ASP A 281 -3.83 22.23 16.76
CA ASP A 281 -4.48 23.54 16.71
C ASP A 281 -4.69 23.96 15.25
N THR A 282 -5.93 24.19 14.84
CA THR A 282 -6.28 24.57 13.46
C THR A 282 -6.33 26.07 13.23
N HIS A 283 -6.14 26.93 14.23
CA HIS A 283 -6.32 28.37 14.06
C HIS A 283 -5.37 29.01 13.03
N ALA A 284 -4.17 28.45 12.89
CA ALA A 284 -3.19 28.90 11.91
C ALA A 284 -3.33 28.21 10.53
N LEU A 285 -4.29 27.29 10.38
CA LEU A 285 -4.50 26.53 9.15
C LEU A 285 -5.51 27.22 8.23
N PRO A 286 -5.28 27.21 6.91
CA PRO A 286 -6.29 27.60 5.93
C PRO A 286 -7.56 26.73 6.08
N PRO A 287 -8.76 27.27 5.83
CA PRO A 287 -9.95 26.44 5.73
C PRO A 287 -9.84 25.52 4.51
N GLY A 288 -10.34 24.29 4.62
CA GLY A 288 -10.34 23.32 3.53
C GLY A 288 -9.91 21.92 3.95
N MET A 289 -9.66 21.06 2.95
CA MET A 289 -9.26 19.68 3.18
C MET A 289 -7.77 19.58 3.51
N HIS A 290 -7.45 18.89 4.59
CA HIS A 290 -6.09 18.56 5.02
C HIS A 290 -5.95 17.06 5.27
N TRP A 291 -4.71 16.57 5.32
CA TRP A 291 -4.40 15.16 5.53
C TRP A 291 -3.62 14.95 6.82
N LEU A 292 -4.23 14.20 7.74
CA LEU A 292 -3.64 13.86 9.03
C LEU A 292 -2.91 12.53 8.93
N GLY A 293 -1.61 12.53 9.23
CA GLY A 293 -0.74 11.35 9.16
C GLY A 293 0.07 11.14 10.43
N LEU A 294 0.85 10.06 10.44
CA LEU A 294 1.80 9.76 11.52
C LEU A 294 3.17 9.46 10.90
N ARG A 295 4.23 9.84 11.61
CA ARG A 295 5.58 9.33 11.38
C ARG A 295 6.03 8.54 12.60
N LEU A 296 6.39 7.29 12.37
CA LEU A 296 6.68 6.31 13.41
C LEU A 296 8.18 6.08 13.47
N HIS A 297 8.78 6.25 14.65
CA HIS A 297 10.22 6.04 14.84
C HIS A 297 10.45 4.76 15.64
N GLY A 298 11.17 3.81 15.06
CA GLY A 298 11.54 2.56 15.72
C GLY A 298 12.80 2.70 16.57
N HIS A 299 12.95 1.85 17.59
CA HIS A 299 14.18 1.78 18.38
C HIS A 299 15.41 1.28 17.58
N ASP A 300 15.19 0.73 16.38
CA ASP A 300 16.22 0.38 15.38
C ASP A 300 16.63 1.57 14.49
N GLY A 301 16.09 2.77 14.74
CA GLY A 301 16.31 3.96 13.92
C GLY A 301 15.48 4.00 12.63
N SER A 302 14.54 3.07 12.45
CA SER A 302 13.58 3.13 11.34
C SER A 302 12.66 4.35 11.46
N VAL A 303 12.31 4.93 10.31
CA VAL A 303 11.33 6.01 10.20
C VAL A 303 10.29 5.58 9.17
N GLU A 304 9.05 5.42 9.62
CA GLU A 304 7.95 4.90 8.81
C GLU A 304 6.78 5.89 8.78
N ASP A 305 6.59 6.56 7.64
CA ASP A 305 5.39 7.39 7.42
C ASP A 305 4.18 6.47 7.20
N TRP A 306 3.13 6.71 7.98
CA TRP A 306 1.87 6.00 7.94
C TRP A 306 0.96 6.57 6.85
N TRP A 307 -0.08 5.82 6.45
CA TRP A 307 -1.12 6.40 5.58
C TRP A 307 -1.89 7.51 6.30
N GLU A 308 -2.33 8.50 5.53
CA GLU A 308 -2.98 9.69 6.04
C GLU A 308 -4.50 9.58 5.85
N GLN A 309 -5.25 10.22 6.74
CA GLN A 309 -6.70 10.32 6.64
C GLN A 309 -7.12 11.78 6.44
N PRO A 310 -8.12 12.04 5.59
CA PRO A 310 -8.56 13.40 5.31
C PRO A 310 -9.37 13.95 6.48
N LEU A 311 -9.27 15.27 6.71
CA LEU A 311 -10.15 16.05 7.56
C LEU A 311 -10.43 17.41 6.90
N THR A 312 -11.50 18.09 7.32
CA THR A 312 -11.82 19.44 6.84
C THR A 312 -11.66 20.43 7.97
N VAL A 313 -10.86 21.48 7.76
CA VAL A 313 -10.71 22.59 8.71
C VAL A 313 -11.75 23.67 8.39
N GLU A 314 -12.52 24.05 9.41
CA GLU A 314 -13.40 25.23 9.41
C GLU A 314 -12.85 26.32 10.34
N LYS A 315 -13.30 27.57 10.11
CA LYS A 315 -12.92 28.74 10.93
C LYS A 315 -13.86 28.92 12.11
#